data_AF-W2SMM6-F1
#
_entry.id   AF-W2SMM6-F1
#
_cell.length_a   1.000
_cell.length_b   1.000
_cell.length_c   1.000
_cell.angle_alpha   90.00
_cell.angle_beta   90.00
_cell.angle_gamma   90.00
#
_symmetry.space_group_name_H-M   'P 1'
#
loop_
_entity.id
_entity.type
_entity.pdbx_description
1 polymer ?
#
loop_
_entity_poly.entity_id
_entity_poly.type
_entity_poly.pdbx_seq_one_letter_code
_entity_poly.pdbx_strand_id
1 'polypeptide(L)'
;MLQITLCLLTFNFIRISLASYCGQAAIPFTFQVLHSGLPVLGCARPKCFGWNANGTRAGETAQFYRIDGKEDGYLRRSDQLIRSPFRNPNMTPRVAKCEEKFSEQGCAPGQWLGGIAPRGLIQGATGMQVRCCWYAPLLDSEDRGIAMVTNGQLVIGGEVMDGRDLNGFDYIADVKAETTKQGNVVYAVSVRRMECKDEDDEYTLDPQVSQNAVMQNLDGEARTANMRSIDINPAPPQIPVQGPVYAAPPPKAASPYDLQLQPNYGVTQAPAPRYVLSQGTNGG
;
A
#
# COMPACT_ATOMS: atom_id res chain seq x y z
N MET A 1 45.73 17.93 -8.95
CA MET A 1 45.10 17.99 -7.62
C MET A 1 43.63 18.46 -7.71
N LEU A 2 43.35 19.64 -8.26
CA LEU A 2 41.98 20.22 -8.31
C LEU A 2 40.95 19.40 -9.12
N GLN A 3 41.35 18.75 -10.21
CA GLN A 3 40.47 17.89 -11.03
C GLN A 3 40.04 16.58 -10.33
N ILE A 4 40.91 16.01 -9.48
CA ILE A 4 40.60 14.77 -8.75
C ILE A 4 39.59 15.06 -7.63
N THR A 5 39.74 16.21 -6.97
CA THR A 5 38.79 16.67 -5.94
C THR A 5 37.41 16.98 -6.53
N LEU A 6 37.35 17.52 -7.75
CA LEU A 6 36.09 17.80 -8.45
C LEU A 6 35.34 16.51 -8.84
N CYS A 7 36.05 15.46 -9.28
CA CYS A 7 35.44 14.16 -9.57
C CYS A 7 34.92 13.42 -8.32
N LEU A 8 35.59 13.56 -7.17
CA LEU A 8 35.12 12.95 -5.91
C LEU A 8 33.89 13.68 -5.33
N LEU A 9 33.78 14.98 -5.59
CA LEU A 9 32.60 15.78 -5.25
C LEU A 9 31.40 15.46 -6.15
N THR A 10 31.58 15.21 -7.45
CA THR A 10 30.47 14.84 -8.35
C THR A 10 29.95 13.41 -8.15
N PHE A 11 30.79 12.48 -7.67
CA PHE A 11 30.36 11.11 -7.36
C PHE A 11 29.46 11.02 -6.11
N ASN A 12 29.45 12.03 -5.25
CA ASN A 12 28.60 12.08 -4.05
C ASN A 12 27.18 12.63 -4.30
N PHE A 13 26.89 13.18 -5.49
CA PHE A 13 25.59 13.82 -5.77
C PHE A 13 24.60 12.96 -6.55
N ILE A 14 25.00 11.76 -7.00
CA ILE A 14 24.05 10.83 -7.61
C ILE A 14 23.57 9.87 -6.53
N ARG A 15 22.58 10.31 -5.75
CA ARG A 15 21.72 9.37 -5.01
C ARG A 15 20.90 8.61 -6.06
N ILE A 16 21.51 7.63 -6.73
CA ILE A 16 20.74 6.64 -7.49
C ILE A 16 19.96 5.89 -6.44
N SER A 17 18.70 6.24 -6.28
CA SER A 17 17.79 5.46 -5.46
C SER A 17 17.55 4.15 -6.19
N LEU A 18 18.11 3.09 -5.65
CA LEU A 18 18.09 1.76 -6.26
C LEU A 18 16.83 0.95 -5.88
N ALA A 19 15.75 1.61 -5.46
CA ALA A 19 14.58 0.94 -4.91
C ALA A 19 13.31 1.79 -5.01
N SER A 20 12.18 1.09 -4.94
CA SER A 20 10.84 1.66 -4.97
C SER A 20 10.44 2.26 -3.62
N TYR A 21 9.82 3.44 -3.63
CA TYR A 21 9.40 4.13 -2.41
C TYR A 21 8.28 5.14 -2.69
N CYS A 22 7.23 5.15 -1.86
CA CYS A 22 6.05 5.99 -2.04
C CYS A 22 6.28 7.49 -1.77
N GLY A 23 7.44 7.90 -1.24
CA GLY A 23 7.62 9.28 -0.79
C GLY A 23 7.03 9.51 0.61
N GLN A 24 7.35 10.65 1.23
CA GLN A 24 6.76 11.02 2.52
C GLN A 24 5.29 11.44 2.44
N ALA A 25 4.77 11.62 1.22
CA ALA A 25 3.46 12.22 0.96
C ALA A 25 2.43 11.24 0.38
N ALA A 26 2.78 9.96 0.23
CA ALA A 26 1.87 8.92 -0.25
C ALA A 26 2.03 7.64 0.59
N ILE A 27 0.97 6.83 0.60
CA ILE A 27 0.87 5.60 1.38
C ILE A 27 0.60 4.45 0.39
N PRO A 28 1.26 3.28 0.53
CA PRO A 28 0.90 2.15 -0.31
C PRO A 28 -0.47 1.60 0.05
N PHE A 29 -1.28 1.40 -0.98
CA PHE A 29 -2.63 0.85 -0.85
C PHE A 29 -2.78 -0.45 -1.64
N THR A 30 -1.85 -0.77 -2.55
CA THR A 30 -1.85 -2.07 -3.23
C THR A 30 -0.49 -2.72 -3.16
N PHE A 31 -0.53 -4.06 -3.16
CA PHE A 31 0.62 -4.89 -3.42
C PHE A 31 0.23 -5.95 -4.44
N GLN A 32 0.93 -5.98 -5.56
CA GLN A 32 0.69 -6.91 -6.66
C GLN A 32 1.94 -7.75 -6.91
N VAL A 33 1.76 -9.01 -7.28
CA VAL A 33 2.83 -9.83 -7.84
C VAL A 33 2.46 -10.13 -9.28
N LEU A 34 3.26 -9.64 -10.24
CA LEU A 34 3.01 -9.92 -11.65
C LEU A 34 3.16 -11.42 -11.93
N HIS A 35 2.65 -11.87 -13.08
CA HIS A 35 2.85 -13.26 -13.52
C HIS A 35 4.34 -13.66 -13.60
N SER A 36 5.23 -12.69 -13.85
CA SER A 36 6.68 -12.87 -13.82
C SER A 36 7.28 -13.05 -12.42
N GLY A 37 6.50 -12.89 -11.36
CA GLY A 37 6.97 -12.89 -9.97
C GLY A 37 7.48 -11.54 -9.47
N LEU A 38 7.40 -10.50 -10.31
CA LEU A 38 7.82 -9.14 -9.96
C LEU A 38 6.83 -8.52 -8.96
N PRO A 39 7.23 -8.18 -7.71
CA PRO A 39 6.39 -7.40 -6.81
C PRO A 39 6.25 -5.95 -7.32
N VAL A 40 5.04 -5.39 -7.18
CA VAL A 40 4.68 -4.03 -7.61
C VAL A 40 3.92 -3.35 -6.48
N LEU A 41 4.40 -2.19 -6.04
CA LEU A 41 3.80 -1.40 -4.97
C LEU A 41 2.97 -0.23 -5.52
N GLY A 42 1.67 -0.19 -5.24
CA GLY A 42 0.84 0.96 -5.61
C GLY A 42 0.67 1.94 -4.46
N CYS A 43 1.03 3.20 -4.71
CA CYS A 43 0.95 4.31 -3.77
C CYS A 43 -0.24 5.22 -4.08
N ALA A 44 -0.86 5.80 -3.05
CA ALA A 44 -1.93 6.79 -3.19
C ALA A 44 -1.75 7.94 -2.20
N ARG A 45 -2.38 9.08 -2.52
CA ARG A 45 -2.40 10.28 -1.68
C ARG A 45 -3.83 10.48 -1.15
N PRO A 46 -4.22 9.82 -0.05
CA PRO A 46 -5.55 9.98 0.49
C PRO A 46 -5.79 11.41 0.96
N LYS A 47 -7.06 11.83 1.04
CA LYS A 47 -7.41 13.21 1.40
C LYS A 47 -6.87 13.63 2.77
N CYS A 48 -6.82 12.71 3.73
CA CYS A 48 -6.32 12.99 5.08
C CYS A 48 -4.78 13.00 5.19
N PHE A 49 -4.00 12.81 4.12
CA PHE A 49 -2.54 12.70 4.19
C PHE A 49 -1.82 13.38 3.00
N GLY A 50 -0.54 13.70 3.18
CA GLY A 50 0.33 14.28 2.15
C GLY A 50 0.26 15.81 2.08
N TRP A 51 0.09 16.49 3.21
CA TRP A 51 -0.06 17.95 3.30
C TRP A 51 1.05 18.60 4.13
N ASN A 52 1.54 19.75 3.65
CA ASN A 52 2.47 20.62 4.37
C ASN A 52 1.74 21.54 5.37
N ALA A 53 2.49 22.25 6.21
CA ALA A 53 1.96 23.21 7.18
C ALA A 53 1.14 24.35 6.56
N ASN A 54 1.38 24.67 5.28
CA ASN A 54 0.67 25.70 4.53
C ASN A 54 -0.51 25.15 3.71
N GLY A 55 -0.87 23.88 3.91
CA GLY A 55 -1.95 23.20 3.20
C GLY A 55 -1.68 22.92 1.71
N THR A 56 -0.45 23.13 1.24
CA THR A 56 -0.03 22.61 -0.07
C THR A 56 0.29 21.13 0.01
N ARG A 57 0.20 20.42 -1.12
CA ARG A 57 0.64 19.03 -1.18
C ARG A 57 2.14 18.94 -0.93
N ALA A 58 2.52 17.99 -0.08
CA ALA A 58 3.91 17.67 0.18
C ALA A 58 4.59 17.14 -1.09
N GLY A 59 5.75 17.71 -1.41
CA GLY A 59 6.39 17.62 -2.73
C GLY A 59 7.25 16.39 -2.96
N GLU A 60 7.44 15.52 -1.98
CA GLU A 60 8.26 14.33 -2.20
C GLU A 60 7.57 13.35 -3.17
N THR A 61 8.29 13.08 -4.26
CA THR A 61 7.84 12.27 -5.38
C THR A 61 8.08 10.81 -5.06
N ALA A 62 7.01 10.02 -5.11
CA ALA A 62 7.16 8.58 -5.20
C ALA A 62 8.13 8.24 -6.33
N GLN A 63 9.00 7.26 -6.11
CA GLN A 63 9.96 6.78 -7.09
C GLN A 63 9.78 5.28 -7.23
N PHE A 64 9.94 4.78 -8.45
CA PHE A 64 9.79 3.37 -8.75
C PHE A 64 10.98 2.88 -9.55
N TYR A 65 11.51 1.72 -9.16
CA TYR A 65 12.67 1.11 -9.79
C TYR A 65 12.20 0.27 -10.99
N ARG A 66 13.07 0.14 -12.01
CA ARG A 66 12.73 -0.62 -13.22
C ARG A 66 13.46 -1.96 -13.26
N ILE A 67 12.69 -3.03 -13.35
CA ILE A 67 13.18 -4.41 -13.53
C ILE A 67 12.64 -4.90 -14.87
N ASP A 68 13.54 -5.27 -15.78
CA ASP A 68 13.20 -5.71 -17.13
C ASP A 68 12.27 -4.74 -17.89
N GLY A 69 12.52 -3.44 -17.71
CA GLY A 69 11.75 -2.36 -18.34
C GLY A 69 10.38 -2.08 -17.69
N LYS A 70 10.02 -2.77 -16.60
CA LYS A 70 8.77 -2.57 -15.85
C LYS A 70 9.04 -1.94 -14.50
N GLU A 71 8.24 -0.95 -14.12
CA GLU A 71 8.33 -0.33 -12.80
C GLU A 71 7.78 -1.28 -11.73
N ASP A 72 8.49 -1.39 -10.60
CA ASP A 72 8.09 -2.16 -9.41
C ASP A 72 7.19 -1.35 -8.46
N GLY A 73 6.54 -0.32 -8.99
CA GLY A 73 5.47 0.42 -8.32
C GLY A 73 4.85 1.50 -9.19
N TYR A 74 3.84 2.18 -8.65
CA TYR A 74 3.17 3.30 -9.31
C TYR A 74 2.49 4.24 -8.31
N LEU A 75 2.30 5.50 -8.69
CA LEU A 75 1.40 6.41 -7.98
C LEU A 75 0.02 6.36 -8.64
N ARG A 76 -1.05 6.26 -7.86
CA ARG A 76 -2.43 6.24 -8.36
C ARG A 76 -2.68 7.44 -9.29
N ARG A 77 -3.29 7.19 -10.45
CA ARG A 77 -3.44 8.18 -11.53
C ARG A 77 -4.05 9.51 -11.07
N SER A 78 -5.09 9.47 -10.23
CA SER A 78 -5.75 10.66 -9.68
C SER A 78 -4.86 11.51 -8.78
N ASP A 79 -3.75 10.96 -8.30
CA ASP A 79 -2.84 11.57 -7.33
C ASP A 79 -1.53 12.04 -7.98
N GLN A 80 -1.33 11.71 -9.25
CA GLN A 80 -0.28 12.26 -10.11
C GLN A 80 -0.61 13.70 -10.54
N LEU A 81 -1.90 14.04 -10.61
CA LEU A 81 -2.35 15.39 -10.94
C LEU A 81 -2.13 16.33 -9.75
N ILE A 82 -1.58 17.50 -10.04
CA ILE A 82 -1.47 18.59 -9.05
C ILE A 82 -2.90 19.05 -8.74
N ARG A 83 -3.37 18.76 -7.53
CA ARG A 83 -4.60 19.38 -7.02
C ARG A 83 -4.31 20.78 -6.52
N SER A 84 -5.30 21.67 -6.63
CA SER A 84 -5.23 23.01 -6.05
C SER A 84 -4.86 22.92 -4.57
N PRO A 85 -3.95 23.78 -4.08
CA PRO A 85 -3.61 23.80 -2.66
C PRO A 85 -4.86 24.02 -1.82
N PHE A 86 -5.01 23.25 -0.75
CA PHE A 86 -5.99 23.56 0.28
C PHE A 86 -5.39 24.70 1.09
N ARG A 87 -5.77 25.96 0.81
CA ARG A 87 -5.15 27.14 1.45
C ARG A 87 -5.65 27.31 2.88
N ASN A 88 -5.28 26.38 3.76
CA ASN A 88 -5.44 26.53 5.20
C ASN A 88 -4.07 26.87 5.82
N PRO A 89 -3.82 28.14 6.22
CA PRO A 89 -2.57 28.55 6.83
C PRO A 89 -2.32 27.94 8.22
N ASN A 90 -3.34 27.33 8.84
CA ASN A 90 -3.27 26.64 10.12
C ASN A 90 -3.29 25.11 9.96
N MET A 91 -2.96 24.59 8.76
CA MET A 91 -2.93 23.15 8.50
C MET A 91 -1.83 22.47 9.33
N THR A 92 -2.18 21.41 10.03
CA THR A 92 -1.17 20.54 10.66
C THR A 92 -0.53 19.66 9.58
N PRO A 93 0.81 19.62 9.44
CA PRO A 93 1.46 18.75 8.47
C PRO A 93 1.07 17.28 8.66
N ARG A 94 0.75 16.61 7.55
CA ARG A 94 0.38 15.19 7.52
C ARG A 94 1.30 14.47 6.55
N VAL A 95 2.57 14.34 6.93
CA VAL A 95 3.62 13.70 6.15
C VAL A 95 4.34 12.66 6.99
N ALA A 96 4.88 11.63 6.32
CA ALA A 96 5.64 10.58 6.95
C ALA A 96 7.07 11.04 7.27
N LYS A 97 7.70 10.37 8.23
CA LYS A 97 9.15 10.29 8.37
C LYS A 97 9.57 8.88 8.01
N CYS A 98 10.43 8.71 7.01
CA CYS A 98 10.79 7.39 6.52
C CYS A 98 12.26 7.10 6.72
N GLU A 99 12.56 5.86 7.06
CA GLU A 99 13.92 5.37 7.28
C GLU A 99 14.78 5.60 6.04
N GLU A 100 16.09 5.76 6.17
CA GLU A 100 16.94 5.94 4.99
C GLU A 100 17.27 4.63 4.29
N LYS A 101 17.24 3.51 5.02
CA LYS A 101 17.70 2.20 4.57
C LYS A 101 16.53 1.24 4.38
N PHE A 102 16.80 0.18 3.64
CA PHE A 102 15.93 -0.98 3.54
C PHE A 102 16.45 -2.08 4.47
N SER A 103 15.54 -2.90 4.98
CA SER A 103 15.82 -3.95 5.96
C SER A 103 14.96 -5.20 5.72
N GLU A 104 15.34 -6.35 6.29
CA GLU A 104 14.54 -7.60 6.20
C GLU A 104 13.57 -7.77 7.37
N GLN A 105 13.64 -6.89 8.36
CA GLN A 105 12.94 -7.04 9.64
C GLN A 105 11.43 -6.78 9.53
N GLY A 106 10.97 -6.17 8.43
CA GLY A 106 9.61 -5.66 8.32
C GLY A 106 9.41 -4.39 9.14
N CYS A 107 8.20 -3.84 9.12
CA CYS A 107 7.88 -2.61 9.84
C CYS A 107 7.32 -2.85 11.24
N ALA A 108 7.73 -2.02 12.20
CA ALA A 108 7.27 -2.10 13.58
C ALA A 108 5.88 -1.45 13.76
N PRO A 109 5.18 -1.70 14.89
CA PRO A 109 3.91 -1.01 15.19
C PRO A 109 4.01 0.52 15.10
N GLY A 110 3.02 1.14 14.45
CA GLY A 110 3.01 2.57 14.13
C GLY A 110 3.89 2.98 12.95
N GLN A 111 4.74 2.08 12.45
CA GLN A 111 5.35 2.19 11.14
C GLN A 111 4.49 1.47 10.07
N TRP A 112 4.78 1.74 8.80
CA TRP A 112 4.22 1.01 7.66
C TRP A 112 5.24 0.88 6.54
N LEU A 113 4.93 0.01 5.58
CA LEU A 113 5.68 -0.15 4.35
C LEU A 113 5.78 1.18 3.59
N GLY A 114 6.94 1.80 3.55
CA GLY A 114 7.20 2.97 2.71
C GLY A 114 7.66 2.60 1.31
N GLY A 115 8.34 1.47 1.16
CA GLY A 115 8.97 1.07 -0.09
C GLY A 115 9.51 -0.35 -0.08
N ILE A 116 9.83 -0.86 -1.27
CA ILE A 116 10.40 -2.19 -1.50
C ILE A 116 11.69 -2.09 -2.31
N ALA A 117 12.67 -2.95 -2.04
CA ALA A 117 13.87 -3.06 -2.85
C ALA A 117 13.85 -4.35 -3.70
N PRO A 118 14.32 -4.29 -4.96
CA PRO A 118 14.49 -5.46 -5.81
C PRO A 118 15.33 -6.56 -5.15
N ARG A 119 14.95 -7.82 -5.38
CA ARG A 119 15.73 -8.96 -4.89
C ARG A 119 17.13 -8.97 -5.53
N GLY A 120 18.16 -9.22 -4.72
CA GLY A 120 19.54 -9.30 -5.18
C GLY A 120 20.23 -7.95 -5.43
N LEU A 121 19.51 -6.84 -5.25
CA LEU A 121 20.09 -5.50 -5.40
C LEU A 121 20.92 -5.09 -4.17
N ILE A 122 20.52 -5.52 -2.97
CA ILE A 122 21.28 -5.31 -1.74
C ILE A 122 22.17 -6.53 -1.51
N GLN A 123 23.49 -6.31 -1.53
CA GLN A 123 24.47 -7.40 -1.33
C GLN A 123 24.28 -8.05 0.04
N GLY A 124 24.23 -9.38 0.06
CA GLY A 124 24.02 -10.17 1.28
C GLY A 124 22.56 -10.27 1.75
N ALA A 125 21.63 -9.56 1.11
CA ALA A 125 20.21 -9.74 1.37
C ALA A 125 19.73 -11.11 0.86
N THR A 126 19.04 -11.84 1.72
CA THR A 126 18.48 -13.17 1.40
C THR A 126 16.97 -13.11 1.21
N GLY A 127 16.32 -12.11 1.82
CA GLY A 127 14.89 -11.89 1.78
C GLY A 127 14.49 -10.65 0.98
N MET A 128 13.19 -10.37 1.05
CA MET A 128 12.65 -9.09 0.57
C MET A 128 13.06 -7.99 1.54
N GLN A 129 13.50 -6.87 0.96
CA GLN A 129 14.01 -5.73 1.70
C GLN A 129 12.96 -4.63 1.62
N VAL A 130 12.54 -4.11 2.77
CA VAL A 130 11.50 -3.09 2.89
C VAL A 130 12.04 -1.86 3.60
N ARG A 131 11.49 -0.71 3.24
CA ARG A 131 11.77 0.58 3.90
C ARG A 131 10.54 1.00 4.66
N CYS A 132 10.67 1.35 5.94
CA CYS A 132 9.53 1.72 6.75
C CYS A 132 9.37 3.23 6.89
N CYS A 133 8.12 3.64 7.03
CA CYS A 133 7.69 5.01 7.27
C CYS A 133 6.94 5.12 8.59
N TRP A 134 6.98 6.28 9.22
CA TRP A 134 6.33 6.59 10.48
C TRP A 134 5.46 7.85 10.38
N TYR A 135 4.30 7.81 11.04
CA TYR A 135 3.32 8.88 11.12
C TYR A 135 2.48 8.61 12.35
N ALA A 136 2.55 9.52 13.33
CA ALA A 136 2.04 9.26 14.68
C ALA A 136 0.57 8.80 14.73
N PRO A 137 -0.37 9.36 13.93
CA PRO A 137 -1.76 8.89 13.92
C PRO A 137 -1.97 7.43 13.51
N LEU A 138 -0.97 6.75 12.93
CA LEU A 138 -1.08 5.33 12.58
C LEU A 138 -0.85 4.39 13.75
N LEU A 139 -0.42 4.88 14.91
CA LEU A 139 -0.36 4.06 16.13
C LEU A 139 -1.72 3.44 16.47
N ASP A 140 -2.79 4.19 16.22
CA ASP A 140 -4.17 3.81 16.52
C ASP A 140 -4.86 3.09 15.33
N SER A 141 -4.10 2.69 14.31
CA SER A 141 -4.65 1.98 13.16
C SER A 141 -5.26 0.62 13.55
N GLU A 142 -6.33 0.23 12.86
CA GLU A 142 -6.97 -1.08 13.04
C GLU A 142 -6.25 -2.15 12.20
N ASP A 143 -6.04 -3.34 12.75
CA ASP A 143 -5.56 -4.48 11.97
C ASP A 143 -6.68 -5.05 11.09
N ARG A 144 -6.43 -5.13 9.78
CA ARG A 144 -7.37 -5.69 8.79
C ARG A 144 -7.01 -7.12 8.39
N GLY A 145 -5.89 -7.63 8.88
CA GLY A 145 -5.43 -9.00 8.66
C GLY A 145 -4.31 -9.11 7.62
N ILE A 146 -3.98 -10.36 7.31
CA ILE A 146 -2.87 -10.74 6.43
C ILE A 146 -3.43 -11.48 5.22
N ALA A 147 -3.01 -11.08 4.02
CA ALA A 147 -3.34 -11.75 2.77
C ALA A 147 -2.09 -12.40 2.17
N MET A 148 -2.22 -13.65 1.72
CA MET A 148 -1.16 -14.36 1.01
C MET A 148 -1.28 -14.09 -0.49
N VAL A 149 -0.24 -13.52 -1.09
CA VAL A 149 -0.22 -13.11 -2.51
C VAL A 149 0.84 -13.91 -3.26
N THR A 150 0.43 -14.57 -4.34
CA THR A 150 1.32 -15.24 -5.28
C THR A 150 1.26 -14.60 -6.67
N ASN A 151 2.04 -15.12 -7.63
CA ASN A 151 2.10 -14.62 -8.99
C ASN A 151 0.71 -14.45 -9.63
N GLY A 152 0.49 -13.30 -10.26
CA GLY A 152 -0.78 -12.95 -10.90
C GLY A 152 -1.83 -12.40 -9.94
N GLN A 153 -1.57 -12.37 -8.63
CA GLN A 153 -2.50 -11.87 -7.63
C GLN A 153 -2.10 -10.48 -7.11
N LEU A 154 -3.05 -9.84 -6.43
CA LEU A 154 -2.86 -8.55 -5.80
C LEU A 154 -3.81 -8.39 -4.61
N VAL A 155 -3.41 -7.51 -3.69
CA VAL A 155 -4.23 -7.03 -2.56
C VAL A 155 -4.49 -5.54 -2.77
N ILE A 156 -5.73 -5.11 -2.51
CA ILE A 156 -6.18 -3.73 -2.66
C ILE A 156 -6.76 -3.25 -1.33
N GLY A 157 -6.22 -2.15 -0.81
CA GLY A 157 -6.84 -1.29 0.20
C GLY A 157 -7.41 -0.03 -0.45
N GLY A 158 -7.19 1.12 0.15
CA GLY A 158 -7.68 2.42 -0.32
C GLY A 158 -8.78 2.98 0.57
N GLU A 159 -9.56 3.91 0.03
CA GLU A 159 -10.62 4.61 0.74
C GLU A 159 -11.70 3.65 1.26
N VAL A 160 -12.08 3.85 2.52
CA VAL A 160 -13.15 3.13 3.19
C VAL A 160 -14.27 4.11 3.45
N MET A 161 -15.41 3.87 2.80
CA MET A 161 -16.58 4.74 2.89
C MET A 161 -17.57 4.19 3.93
N ASP A 162 -18.21 5.09 4.66
CA ASP A 162 -19.46 4.83 5.39
C ASP A 162 -20.57 5.65 4.71
N GLY A 163 -21.40 4.97 3.91
CA GLY A 163 -22.35 5.64 3.02
C GLY A 163 -21.64 6.51 1.98
N ARG A 164 -21.72 7.85 2.14
CA ARG A 164 -21.04 8.83 1.27
C ARG A 164 -19.78 9.42 1.90
N ASP A 165 -19.55 9.16 3.17
CA ASP A 165 -18.52 9.82 3.95
C ASP A 165 -17.25 8.96 3.96
N LEU A 166 -16.10 9.58 3.70
CA LEU A 166 -14.83 8.91 3.89
C LEU A 166 -14.62 8.68 5.40
N ASN A 167 -14.41 7.43 5.80
CA ASN A 167 -14.23 7.05 7.21
C ASN A 167 -12.82 6.52 7.50
N GLY A 168 -12.18 5.90 6.50
CA GLY A 168 -10.85 5.34 6.69
C GLY A 168 -10.08 5.16 5.40
N PHE A 169 -8.85 4.68 5.57
CA PHE A 169 -8.00 4.27 4.46
C PHE A 169 -7.24 3.00 4.82
N ASP A 170 -7.48 1.94 4.05
CA ASP A 170 -6.78 0.67 4.17
C ASP A 170 -5.44 0.76 3.43
N TYR A 171 -4.34 0.53 4.15
CA TYR A 171 -3.00 0.62 3.63
C TYR A 171 -2.22 -0.67 3.84
N ILE A 172 -1.18 -0.85 3.02
CA ILE A 172 -0.24 -1.96 3.16
C ILE A 172 0.72 -1.63 4.29
N ALA A 173 0.57 -2.34 5.42
CA ALA A 173 1.34 -2.09 6.62
C ALA A 173 2.72 -2.76 6.57
N ASP A 174 2.80 -3.98 6.06
CA ASP A 174 4.06 -4.72 5.93
C ASP A 174 3.95 -5.80 4.85
N VAL A 175 5.08 -6.24 4.32
CA VAL A 175 5.16 -7.36 3.37
C VAL A 175 6.35 -8.24 3.71
N LYS A 176 6.10 -9.55 3.85
CA LYS A 176 7.13 -10.55 4.07
C LYS A 176 7.10 -11.59 2.95
N ALA A 177 8.25 -11.89 2.38
CA ALA A 177 8.39 -12.94 1.39
C ALA A 177 8.70 -14.28 2.09
N GLU A 178 7.91 -15.29 1.79
CA GLU A 178 8.06 -16.65 2.29
C GLU A 178 8.29 -17.59 1.11
N THR A 179 9.11 -18.62 1.31
CA THR A 179 9.29 -19.68 0.32
C THR A 179 8.49 -20.90 0.76
N THR A 180 7.56 -21.33 -0.08
CA THR A 180 6.78 -22.55 0.14
C THR A 180 7.68 -23.78 0.12
N LYS A 181 7.19 -24.91 0.64
CA LYS A 181 7.88 -26.22 0.58
C LYS A 181 8.24 -26.67 -0.86
N GLN A 182 7.53 -26.13 -1.85
CA GLN A 182 7.70 -26.42 -3.28
C GLN A 182 8.69 -25.46 -3.96
N GLY A 183 9.26 -24.48 -3.23
CA GLY A 183 10.19 -23.48 -3.76
C GLY A 183 9.53 -22.23 -4.34
N ASN A 184 8.19 -22.16 -4.40
CA ASN A 184 7.48 -20.97 -4.85
C ASN A 184 7.53 -19.86 -3.79
N VAL A 185 7.69 -18.60 -4.22
CA VAL A 185 7.62 -17.44 -3.33
C VAL A 185 6.17 -17.01 -3.14
N VAL A 186 5.77 -16.76 -1.90
CA VAL A 186 4.47 -16.20 -1.52
C VAL A 186 4.70 -15.02 -0.60
N TYR A 187 3.91 -13.97 -0.75
CA TYR A 187 4.05 -12.74 0.04
C TYR A 187 2.93 -12.66 1.07
N ALA A 188 3.28 -12.61 2.35
CA ALA A 188 2.36 -12.27 3.43
C ALA A 188 2.25 -10.74 3.52
N VAL A 189 1.11 -10.21 3.07
CA VAL A 189 0.80 -8.78 2.99
C VAL A 189 -0.10 -8.41 4.16
N SER A 190 0.41 -7.62 5.10
CA SER A 190 -0.38 -7.11 6.23
C SER A 190 -1.10 -5.84 5.83
N VAL A 191 -2.39 -5.75 6.13
CA VAL A 191 -3.23 -4.58 5.82
C VAL A 191 -3.73 -3.97 7.12
N ARG A 192 -3.70 -2.64 7.20
CA ARG A 192 -4.20 -1.89 8.36
C ARG A 192 -5.06 -0.73 7.90
N ARG A 193 -5.94 -0.24 8.76
CA ARG A 193 -6.83 0.89 8.50
C ARG A 193 -6.44 2.06 9.35
N MET A 194 -6.20 3.19 8.73
CA MET A 194 -6.12 4.46 9.44
C MET A 194 -7.46 5.18 9.40
N GLU A 195 -7.76 5.94 10.44
CA GLU A 195 -8.85 6.92 10.39
C GLU A 195 -8.52 7.97 9.31
N CYS A 196 -9.48 8.22 8.44
CA CYS A 196 -9.36 9.17 7.36
C CYS A 196 -10.74 9.72 7.11
N LYS A 197 -10.98 10.95 7.53
CA LYS A 197 -12.28 11.60 7.33
C LYS A 197 -12.18 12.68 6.28
N ASP A 198 -13.27 12.87 5.56
CA ASP A 198 -13.50 14.14 4.91
C ASP A 198 -13.65 15.15 6.05
N GLU A 199 -12.70 16.07 6.19
CA GLU A 199 -12.96 17.25 7.00
C GLU A 199 -14.14 17.93 6.34
N ASP A 200 -15.24 18.09 7.07
CA ASP A 200 -16.46 18.74 6.57
C ASP A 200 -16.04 19.97 5.77
N ASP A 201 -16.53 20.08 4.55
CA ASP A 201 -16.25 21.15 3.60
C ASP A 201 -16.81 22.50 4.11
N GLU A 202 -16.49 22.94 5.34
CA GLU A 202 -16.90 24.23 5.88
C GLU A 202 -16.10 25.39 5.27
N TYR A 203 -15.45 25.20 4.12
CA TYR A 203 -15.05 26.27 3.23
C TYR A 203 -15.07 25.79 1.76
N THR A 204 -16.24 25.41 1.24
CA THR A 204 -16.51 25.56 -0.20
C THR A 204 -16.46 27.04 -0.58
N LEU A 205 -15.26 27.60 -0.73
CA LEU A 205 -15.07 28.69 -1.67
C LEU A 205 -15.00 28.03 -3.05
N ASP A 206 -16.10 28.11 -3.79
CA ASP A 206 -16.23 27.65 -5.17
C ASP A 206 -14.93 27.89 -5.96
N PRO A 207 -14.36 26.86 -6.61
CA PRO A 207 -13.37 27.09 -7.63
C PRO A 207 -14.06 27.87 -8.75
N GLN A 208 -13.83 29.19 -8.82
CA GLN A 208 -14.10 29.98 -10.00
C GLN A 208 -13.34 29.30 -11.15
N VAL A 209 -14.10 28.57 -11.97
CA VAL A 209 -13.63 27.95 -13.19
C VAL A 209 -13.10 29.07 -14.07
N SER A 210 -11.78 29.25 -14.07
CA SER A 210 -11.10 30.03 -15.10
C SER A 210 -11.38 29.35 -16.44
N GLN A 211 -12.23 29.97 -17.25
CA GLN A 211 -12.73 29.48 -18.54
C GLN A 211 -11.65 29.39 -19.65
N ASN A 212 -10.38 29.21 -19.28
CA ASN A 212 -9.26 29.18 -20.23
C ASN A 212 -8.64 27.78 -20.40
N ALA A 213 -9.39 26.72 -20.10
CA ALA A 213 -9.06 25.38 -20.59
C ALA A 213 -9.73 25.19 -21.96
N VAL A 214 -9.01 25.63 -22.99
CA VAL A 214 -9.31 25.39 -24.40
C VAL A 214 -9.50 23.88 -24.63
N MET A 215 -10.72 23.49 -24.97
CA MET A 215 -11.04 22.16 -25.51
C MET A 215 -10.22 21.96 -26.79
N GLN A 216 -9.16 21.15 -26.72
CA GLN A 216 -8.56 20.57 -27.92
C GLN A 216 -9.55 19.54 -28.47
N ASN A 217 -10.34 19.98 -29.45
CA ASN A 217 -11.12 19.11 -30.31
C ASN A 217 -10.17 18.21 -31.11
N LEU A 218 -10.20 16.92 -30.83
CA LEU A 218 -9.75 15.89 -31.75
C LEU A 218 -11.01 15.27 -32.36
N ASP A 219 -11.18 15.55 -33.65
CA ASP A 219 -11.66 14.65 -34.71
C ASP A 219 -12.49 15.44 -35.73
N GLY A 220 -11.86 15.67 -36.88
CA GLY A 220 -12.50 16.30 -38.02
C GLY A 220 -13.35 15.29 -38.78
N GLU A 221 -14.56 15.68 -39.15
CA GLU A 221 -15.00 15.66 -40.55
C GLU A 221 -16.28 16.48 -40.71
N ALA A 222 -16.26 17.36 -41.72
CA ALA A 222 -17.37 18.21 -42.08
C ALA A 222 -18.39 17.44 -42.92
N ARG A 223 -19.68 17.52 -42.56
CA ARG A 223 -20.77 17.82 -43.51
C ARG A 223 -22.08 18.16 -42.80
N THR A 224 -22.69 19.21 -43.33
CA THR A 224 -23.91 19.93 -42.97
C THR A 224 -25.18 19.12 -43.22
N ALA A 225 -26.17 19.19 -42.33
CA ALA A 225 -27.57 19.56 -42.63
C ALA A 225 -28.56 19.24 -41.48
N ASN A 226 -29.34 20.27 -41.10
CA ASN A 226 -30.73 20.25 -40.65
C ASN A 226 -31.18 19.23 -39.58
N MET A 227 -31.24 19.67 -38.33
CA MET A 227 -31.98 18.98 -37.26
C MET A 227 -33.45 19.43 -37.26
N ARG A 228 -34.34 18.55 -37.73
CA ARG A 228 -35.77 18.57 -37.34
C ARG A 228 -35.93 17.72 -36.09
N SER A 229 -36.66 18.25 -35.11
CA SER A 229 -37.03 17.60 -33.85
C SER A 229 -37.88 16.35 -34.07
N ILE A 230 -37.57 15.26 -33.36
CA ILE A 230 -38.52 14.16 -33.13
C ILE A 230 -38.46 13.78 -31.64
N ASP A 231 -39.65 13.72 -31.05
CA ASP A 231 -39.97 13.36 -29.67
C ASP A 231 -39.45 11.98 -29.23
N ILE A 232 -39.08 11.88 -27.95
CA ILE A 232 -38.66 10.65 -27.26
C ILE A 232 -39.77 10.18 -26.33
N ASN A 233 -40.30 8.98 -26.55
CA ASN A 233 -40.46 7.87 -25.57
C ASN A 233 -41.23 6.70 -26.21
N PRO A 234 -40.99 5.41 -25.82
CA PRO A 234 -40.89 4.96 -24.42
C PRO A 234 -39.78 3.90 -24.09
N ALA A 235 -39.61 3.61 -22.80
CA ALA A 235 -38.77 2.56 -22.20
C ALA A 235 -39.48 1.18 -22.12
N PRO A 236 -38.89 0.07 -21.58
CA PRO A 236 -37.53 -0.48 -21.59
C PRO A 236 -37.50 -1.97 -22.06
N PRO A 237 -36.37 -2.71 -21.95
CA PRO A 237 -36.34 -3.74 -20.89
C PRO A 237 -35.00 -3.87 -20.14
N GLN A 238 -35.10 -4.30 -18.88
CA GLN A 238 -34.00 -4.44 -17.93
C GLN A 238 -33.17 -5.70 -18.19
N ILE A 239 -31.84 -5.54 -18.23
CA ILE A 239 -30.87 -6.64 -18.14
C ILE A 239 -30.18 -6.53 -16.77
N PRO A 240 -30.17 -7.58 -15.93
CA PRO A 240 -29.47 -7.53 -14.65
C PRO A 240 -27.96 -7.62 -14.87
N VAL A 241 -27.23 -6.56 -14.50
CA VAL A 241 -25.76 -6.58 -14.42
C VAL A 241 -25.39 -7.25 -13.10
N GLN A 242 -24.82 -8.45 -13.17
CA GLN A 242 -24.20 -9.10 -12.01
C GLN A 242 -22.90 -8.34 -11.68
N GLY A 243 -22.85 -7.73 -10.49
CA GLY A 243 -21.64 -7.09 -9.97
C GLY A 243 -20.55 -8.11 -9.60
N PRO A 244 -19.29 -7.67 -9.43
CA PRO A 244 -18.21 -8.55 -9.01
C PRO A 244 -18.48 -9.11 -7.61
N VAL A 245 -18.38 -10.43 -7.49
CA VAL A 245 -18.54 -11.18 -6.24
C VAL A 245 -17.29 -10.96 -5.39
N TYR A 246 -17.44 -10.30 -4.25
CA TYR A 246 -16.44 -10.32 -3.18
C TYR A 246 -16.38 -11.74 -2.62
N ALA A 247 -15.21 -12.37 -2.66
CA ALA A 247 -14.97 -13.57 -1.86
C ALA A 247 -14.99 -13.15 -0.38
N ALA A 248 -15.99 -13.62 0.37
CA ALA A 248 -16.01 -13.45 1.82
C ALA A 248 -14.75 -14.10 2.43
N PRO A 249 -14.10 -13.46 3.41
CA PRO A 249 -13.00 -14.09 4.12
C PRO A 249 -13.50 -15.37 4.81
N PRO A 250 -12.70 -16.45 4.83
CA PRO A 250 -13.05 -17.64 5.59
C PRO A 250 -13.20 -17.30 7.08
N PRO A 251 -14.08 -18.01 7.82
CA PRO A 251 -14.24 -17.80 9.25
C PRO A 251 -12.88 -17.98 9.95
N LYS A 252 -12.58 -17.06 10.86
CA LYS A 252 -11.34 -17.02 11.66
C LYS A 252 -11.04 -18.42 12.21
N ALA A 253 -9.92 -19.01 11.80
CA ALA A 253 -9.31 -20.07 12.57
C ALA A 253 -8.86 -19.44 13.90
N ALA A 254 -9.38 -19.97 15.01
CA ALA A 254 -8.97 -19.55 16.34
C ALA A 254 -7.45 -19.69 16.48
N SER A 255 -6.79 -18.60 16.84
CA SER A 255 -5.38 -18.61 17.25
C SER A 255 -5.22 -19.55 18.46
N PRO A 256 -4.18 -20.40 18.52
CA PRO A 256 -3.97 -21.29 19.66
C PRO A 256 -3.58 -20.57 20.98
N TYR A 257 -3.59 -19.24 21.01
CA TYR A 257 -3.18 -18.45 22.18
C TYR A 257 -4.34 -17.89 23.04
N ASP A 258 -5.60 -18.12 22.68
CA ASP A 258 -6.76 -17.64 23.46
C ASP A 258 -7.46 -18.75 24.28
N LEU A 259 -6.68 -19.52 25.03
CA LEU A 259 -7.22 -20.43 26.05
C LEU A 259 -6.38 -20.35 27.32
N GLN A 260 -6.53 -19.25 28.07
CA GLN A 260 -6.25 -19.24 29.50
C GLN A 260 -6.88 -18.01 30.16
N LEU A 261 -8.12 -18.17 30.61
CA LEU A 261 -8.66 -17.58 31.85
C LEU A 261 -10.11 -18.05 32.02
N GLN A 262 -10.29 -19.19 32.68
CA GLN A 262 -11.40 -19.39 33.61
C GLN A 262 -11.08 -20.51 34.62
N PRO A 263 -11.53 -20.38 35.89
CA PRO A 263 -11.06 -21.24 36.98
C PRO A 263 -12.00 -22.43 37.24
N ASN A 264 -11.36 -23.51 37.67
CA ASN A 264 -11.89 -24.59 38.53
C ASN A 264 -12.93 -25.54 37.93
N TYR A 265 -12.60 -26.83 37.79
CA TYR A 265 -13.32 -28.01 38.32
C TYR A 265 -12.59 -29.31 37.93
N GLY A 266 -12.32 -30.18 38.92
CA GLY A 266 -12.22 -31.64 38.73
C GLY A 266 -10.84 -32.25 38.52
N VAL A 267 -10.21 -32.68 39.62
CA VAL A 267 -9.00 -33.51 39.66
C VAL A 267 -9.34 -34.97 39.32
N THR A 268 -8.66 -35.55 38.32
CA THR A 268 -8.34 -36.99 38.29
C THR A 268 -6.95 -37.19 37.70
N GLN A 269 -6.02 -37.68 38.53
CA GLN A 269 -4.64 -38.01 38.17
C GLN A 269 -4.59 -39.25 37.25
N ALA A 270 -3.76 -39.21 36.22
CA ALA A 270 -3.30 -40.37 35.46
C ALA A 270 -1.78 -40.56 35.67
N PRO A 271 -1.27 -41.81 35.64
CA PRO A 271 -0.02 -42.19 36.31
C PRO A 271 1.26 -41.89 35.50
N ALA A 272 2.37 -41.72 36.22
CA ALA A 272 3.69 -41.36 35.69
C ALA A 272 4.31 -42.44 34.77
N PRO A 273 5.04 -42.05 33.70
CA PRO A 273 5.71 -42.99 32.81
C PRO A 273 6.97 -43.59 33.43
N ARG A 274 7.16 -44.91 33.23
CA ARG A 274 8.37 -45.66 33.59
C ARG A 274 9.49 -45.37 32.59
N TYR A 275 10.66 -44.98 33.10
CA TYR A 275 11.91 -44.88 32.32
C TYR A 275 12.50 -46.26 32.05
N VAL A 276 12.92 -46.52 30.81
CA VAL A 276 13.74 -47.67 30.41
C VAL A 276 15.16 -47.15 30.17
N LEU A 277 16.13 -47.69 30.93
CA LEU A 277 17.56 -47.39 30.76
C LEU A 277 18.12 -48.05 29.50
N SER A 278 18.99 -47.32 28.79
CA SER A 278 19.79 -47.80 27.67
C SER A 278 20.90 -48.74 28.15
N GLN A 279 21.06 -49.88 27.48
CA GLN A 279 22.27 -50.69 27.57
C GLN A 279 23.19 -50.34 26.39
N GLY A 280 24.41 -49.94 26.72
CA GLY A 280 25.48 -49.65 25.77
C GLY A 280 26.06 -50.90 25.14
N THR A 281 26.43 -50.79 23.87
CA THR A 281 27.09 -51.83 23.07
C THR A 281 28.61 -51.70 23.12
N ASN A 282 29.22 -52.82 23.51
CA ASN A 282 30.43 -53.49 23.02
C ASN A 282 31.79 -52.78 22.94
N GLY A 283 32.74 -53.36 23.68
CA GLY A 283 34.10 -53.62 23.20
C GLY A 283 34.27 -55.13 22.97
N GLY A 284 34.99 -55.50 21.90
CA GLY A 284 35.28 -56.87 21.48
C GLY A 284 35.43 -56.96 19.97
#